data_AF-A0A949Y355-F1
#
_entry.id   AF-A0A949Y355-F1
#
_cell.length_a   1.000
_cell.length_b   1.000
_cell.length_c   1.000
_cell.angle_alpha   90.00
_cell.angle_beta   90.00
_cell.angle_gamma   90.00
#
_symmetry.space_group_name_H-M   'P 1'
#
loop_
_entity.id
_entity.type
_entity.pdbx_description
1 polymer ?
#
loop_
_entity_poly.entity_id
_entity_poly.type
_entity_poly.pdbx_seq_one_letter_code
_entity_poly.pdbx_strand_id
1 'polypeptide(L)' 'SMLDRVGGHIVAFEFLIELAALNGRAKLQGVDVKSFITY' A
#
# COMPACT_ATOMS: atom_id res chain seq x y z
N SER A 1 9.97 3.22 -6.69
CA SER A 1 9.06 2.19 -7.20
C SER A 1 9.34 1.95 -8.70
N MET A 2 8.84 0.88 -9.30
CA MET A 2 8.93 0.70 -10.76
C MET A 2 8.12 1.78 -11.51
N LEU A 3 7.04 2.28 -10.89
CA LEU A 3 6.24 3.38 -11.43
C LEU A 3 7.04 4.69 -11.49
N ASP A 4 7.83 5.00 -10.46
CA ASP A 4 8.61 6.26 -10.42
C ASP A 4 9.61 6.33 -11.59
N ARG A 5 10.14 5.18 -12.02
CA ARG A 5 11.07 5.08 -13.15
C ARG A 5 10.44 5.40 -14.50
N VAL A 6 9.11 5.30 -14.60
CA VAL A 6 8.35 5.64 -15.81
C VAL A 6 7.59 6.97 -15.66
N GLY A 7 7.91 7.76 -14.63
CA GLY A 7 7.23 9.02 -14.33
C GLY A 7 5.83 8.85 -13.74
N GLY A 8 5.47 7.63 -13.31
CA GLY A 8 4.23 7.35 -12.61
C GLY A 8 4.35 7.72 -11.13
N HIS A 9 3.27 8.28 -10.57
CA HIS A 9 3.18 8.62 -9.15
C HIS A 9 2.18 7.70 -8.46
N ILE A 10 2.59 7.07 -7.37
CA ILE A 10 1.69 6.26 -6.55
C ILE A 10 0.81 7.19 -5.72
N VAL A 11 -0.50 7.12 -5.95
CA VAL A 11 -1.49 7.91 -5.19
C VAL A 11 -2.05 7.14 -3.99
N ALA A 12 -2.24 5.82 -4.13
CA ALA A 12 -2.73 4.94 -3.07
C ALA A 12 -2.44 3.46 -3.38
N PHE A 13 -2.53 2.62 -2.35
CA PHE A 13 -2.71 1.18 -2.46
C PHE A 13 -4.05 0.77 -1.83
N GLU A 14 -4.83 -0.03 -2.55
CA GLU A 14 -6.08 -0.59 -2.04
C GLU A 14 -6.01 -2.11 -2.04
N PHE A 15 -6.26 -2.70 -0.87
CA PHE A 15 -6.25 -4.15 -0.67
C PHE A 15 -7.65 -4.65 -0.34
N LEU A 16 -8.04 -5.79 -0.90
CA LEU A 16 -9.28 -6.44 -0.48
C LEU A 16 -9.15 -7.01 0.95
N ILE A 17 -7.97 -7.57 1.27
CA ILE A 17 -7.68 -8.17 2.56
C ILE A 17 -6.29 -7.71 3.02
N GLU A 18 -6.19 -7.31 4.27
CA GLU A 18 -4.93 -7.04 4.96
C GLU A 18 -4.75 -7.95 6.17
N LEU A 19 -3.53 -8.44 6.35
CA LEU A 19 -3.09 -9.14 7.56
C LEU A 19 -2.27 -8.16 8.41
N ALA A 20 -2.93 -7.42 9.31
CA ALA A 20 -2.33 -6.34 10.08
C ALA A 20 -1.19 -6.82 10.99
N ALA A 21 -1.29 -8.05 11.50
CA ALA A 21 -0.26 -8.68 12.31
C ALA A 21 1.12 -8.80 11.59
N LEU A 22 1.14 -8.72 10.26
CA LEU A 22 2.37 -8.79 9.47
C LEU A 22 3.04 -7.42 9.25
N ASN A 23 2.44 -6.33 9.72
CA ASN A 23 2.98 -4.97 9.63
C ASN A 23 3.40 -4.55 8.19
N GLY A 24 2.64 -4.97 7.18
CA GLY A 24 2.95 -4.69 5.78
C GLY A 24 2.98 -3.18 5.45
N ARG A 25 2.10 -2.39 6.09
CA ARG A 25 2.02 -0.93 5.91
C ARG A 25 3.32 -0.20 6.25
N ALA A 26 4.17 -0.75 7.13
CA ALA A 26 5.47 -0.15 7.44
C ALA A 26 6.41 -0.07 6.22
N LYS A 27 6.17 -0.87 5.18
CA LYS A 27 6.91 -0.79 3.90
C LYS A 27 6.34 0.24 2.92
N LEU A 28 5.15 0.77 3.21
CA LEU A 28 4.39 1.70 2.37
C LEU A 28 4.25 3.07 3.04
N GLN A 29 5.21 3.46 3.89
CA GLN A 29 5.19 4.75 4.58
C GLN A 29 5.05 5.92 3.60
N GLY A 30 4.16 6.85 3.93
CA GLY A 30 3.89 8.04 3.10
C GLY A 30 2.95 7.80 1.92
N VAL A 31 2.42 6.58 1.75
CA VAL A 31 1.40 6.26 0.75
C VAL A 31 0.04 6.07 1.43
N ASP A 32 -1.04 6.53 0.81
CA ASP A 32 -2.41 6.22 1.27
C ASP A 32 -2.67 4.72 1.11
N VAL A 33 -3.03 4.02 2.19
CA VAL A 33 -3.29 2.58 2.18
C VAL A 33 -4.67 2.29 2.76
N LYS A 34 -5.52 1.67 1.95
CA LYS A 34 -6.87 1.26 2.33
C LYS A 34 -7.03 -0.25 2.21
N SER A 35 -7.83 -0.82 3.10
CA SER A 35 -8.13 -2.26 3.12
C SER A 35 -9.62 -2.46 3.33
N PHE A 36 -10.23 -3.35 2.54
CA PHE A 36 -11.66 -3.65 2.66
C PHE A 36 -11.97 -4.55 3.86
N ILE A 37 -11.13 -5.57 4.11
CA ILE A 37 -11.19 -6.45 5.28
C ILE A 37 -9.80 -6.49 5.94
N THR A 38 -9.74 -6.45 7.27
CA THR A 38 -8.49 -6.52 8.04
C THR A 38 -8.56 -7.68 9.05
N TYR A 39 -7.52 -8.51 9.08
CA TYR A 39 -7.29 -9.59 10.03
C TYR A 39 -6.02 -9.36 10.86
#